data_AF-A0A535CVE5-F1
#
_entry.id   AF-A0A535CVE5-F1
#
_cell.length_a   1.000
_cell.length_b   1.000
_cell.length_c   1.000
_cell.angle_alpha   90.00
_cell.angle_beta   90.00
_cell.angle_gamma   90.00
#
_symmetry.space_group_name_H-M   'P 1'
#
loop_
_entity.id
_entity.type
_entity.pdbx_description
1 polymer ?
#
loop_
_entity_poly.entity_id
_entity_poly.type
_entity_poly.pdbx_seq_one_letter_code
_entity_poly.pdbx_strand_id
1 'polypeptide(L)'
;MRRLADGTIVADGLARVEDVNAQLGTHFDDSEVDSLGGLVFSRLGRRPRVGDEVEIGSNYKARVERLDGLRVARVRLLPPRGQTTLTEERPTPGPGSANASTNGAVPTEERERES
;
A
#
# COMPACT_ATOMS: atom_id res chain seq x y z
N MET A 1 16.51 -6.00 -0.74
CA MET A 1 15.12 -5.48 -0.80
C MET A 1 14.19 -6.41 -0.03
N ARG A 2 13.13 -5.89 0.57
CA ARG A 2 12.13 -6.65 1.33
C ARG A 2 10.73 -6.27 0.86
N ARG A 3 9.91 -7.27 0.51
CA ARG A 3 8.50 -7.08 0.14
C ARG A 3 7.61 -7.25 1.37
N LEU A 4 6.56 -6.43 1.48
CA LEU A 4 5.57 -6.47 2.54
C LEU A 4 4.25 -7.08 2.02
N ALA A 5 3.39 -7.49 2.95
CA ALA A 5 2.12 -8.17 2.63
C ALA A 5 1.11 -7.28 1.88
N ASP A 6 1.22 -5.96 2.02
CA ASP A 6 0.40 -4.96 1.34
C ASP A 6 0.87 -4.65 -0.09
N GLY A 7 1.88 -5.37 -0.59
CA GLY A 7 2.49 -5.14 -1.90
C GLY A 7 3.56 -4.05 -1.90
N THR A 8 3.80 -3.38 -0.77
CA THR A 8 4.86 -2.40 -0.61
C THR A 8 6.24 -3.07 -0.67
N ILE A 9 7.21 -2.43 -1.30
CA ILE A 9 8.61 -2.90 -1.31
C ILE A 9 9.51 -1.88 -0.63
N VAL A 10 10.43 -2.36 0.21
CA VAL A 10 11.48 -1.55 0.82
C VAL A 10 12.82 -1.97 0.23
N ALA A 11 13.48 -1.02 -0.44
CA ALA A 11 14.77 -1.21 -1.10
C ALA A 11 15.82 -0.25 -0.52
N ASP A 12 17.08 -0.64 -0.67
CA ASP A 12 18.21 0.24 -0.33
C ASP A 12 18.35 1.32 -1.42
N GLY A 13 18.82 2.51 -1.06
CA GLY A 13 19.08 3.57 -2.03
C GLY A 13 20.19 3.24 -3.02
N LEU A 14 21.08 2.28 -2.71
CA LEU A 14 22.08 1.73 -3.64
C LEU A 14 21.55 0.63 -4.54
N ALA A 15 20.32 0.16 -4.31
CA ALA A 15 19.73 -0.84 -5.19
C ALA A 15 19.70 -0.27 -6.61
N ARG A 16 20.15 -1.07 -7.57
CA ARG A 16 20.13 -0.64 -8.96
C ARG A 16 18.70 -0.61 -9.48
N VAL A 17 18.42 0.36 -10.34
CA VAL A 17 17.10 0.50 -10.95
C VAL A 17 16.79 -0.74 -11.81
N GLU A 18 17.78 -1.29 -12.51
CA GLU A 18 17.68 -2.56 -13.26
C GLU A 18 17.22 -3.74 -12.39
N ASP A 19 17.82 -3.92 -11.20
CA ASP A 19 17.50 -5.02 -10.29
C ASP A 19 16.07 -4.89 -9.76
N VAL A 20 15.69 -3.66 -9.41
CA VAL A 20 14.34 -3.33 -8.93
C VAL A 20 13.33 -3.60 -10.04
N ASN A 21 13.62 -3.19 -11.27
CA ASN A 21 12.79 -3.44 -12.45
C ASN A 21 12.60 -4.93 -12.73
N ALA A 22 13.68 -5.71 -12.71
CA ALA A 22 13.64 -7.16 -12.90
C ALA A 22 12.79 -7.87 -11.84
N GLN A 23 12.82 -7.40 -10.60
CA GLN A 23 12.08 -7.98 -9.48
C GLN A 23 10.60 -7.59 -9.44
N LEU A 24 10.29 -6.35 -9.85
CA LEU A 24 8.94 -5.82 -9.86
C LEU A 24 8.21 -6.04 -11.19
N GLY A 25 8.93 -6.41 -12.26
CA GLY A 25 8.40 -6.39 -13.62
C GLY A 25 8.05 -4.96 -14.07
N THR A 26 8.75 -3.96 -13.54
CA THR A 26 8.56 -2.54 -13.87
C THR A 26 9.62 -2.07 -14.86
N HIS A 27 9.39 -0.90 -15.44
CA HIS A 27 10.32 -0.25 -16.35
C HIS A 27 10.56 1.19 -15.88
N PHE A 28 11.10 1.33 -14.66
CA PHE A 28 11.56 2.61 -14.15
C PHE A 28 12.71 3.14 -14.99
N ASP A 29 12.75 4.46 -15.13
CA ASP A 29 13.75 5.18 -15.89
C ASP A 29 15.11 5.14 -15.17
N ASP A 30 16.08 4.50 -15.80
CA ASP A 30 17.47 4.34 -15.35
C ASP A 30 18.47 5.12 -16.22
N SER A 31 17.99 5.94 -17.17
CA SER A 31 18.85 6.58 -18.16
C SER A 31 19.78 7.65 -17.59
N GLU A 32 19.32 8.41 -16.59
CA GLU A 32 20.10 9.47 -15.94
C GLU A 32 20.84 8.97 -14.69
N VAL A 33 20.39 7.87 -14.08
CA VAL A 33 20.84 7.40 -12.77
C VAL A 33 20.65 5.89 -12.62
N ASP A 34 21.71 5.20 -12.20
CA ASP A 34 21.70 3.74 -12.06
C ASP A 34 21.05 3.24 -10.76
N SER A 35 20.89 4.11 -9.76
CA SER A 35 20.47 3.74 -8.40
C SER A 35 19.10 4.30 -8.04
N LEU A 36 18.34 3.55 -7.23
CA LEU A 36 17.01 3.96 -6.79
C LEU A 36 17.04 5.26 -5.98
N GLY A 37 18.08 5.46 -5.16
CA GLY A 37 18.28 6.70 -4.42
C GLY A 37 18.58 7.88 -5.34
N GLY A 38 19.36 7.66 -6.40
CA GLY A 38 19.62 8.64 -7.45
C GLY A 38 18.35 9.02 -8.20
N LEU A 39 17.52 8.03 -8.55
CA LEU A 39 16.23 8.25 -9.22
C LEU A 39 15.31 9.15 -8.39
N VAL A 40 15.14 8.84 -7.10
CA VAL A 40 14.31 9.67 -6.21
C VAL A 40 14.88 11.09 -6.07
N PHE A 41 16.19 11.22 -5.95
CA PHE A 41 16.86 12.51 -5.85
C PHE A 41 16.65 13.37 -7.10
N SER A 42 16.89 12.80 -8.29
CA SER A 42 16.71 13.48 -9.57
C SER A 42 15.26 13.90 -9.78
N ARG A 43 14.28 13.07 -9.42
CA ARG A 43 12.85 13.42 -9.54
C ARG A 43 12.38 14.48 -8.55
N LEU A 44 12.98 14.56 -7.36
CA LEU A 44 12.68 15.62 -6.41
C LEU A 44 13.19 16.99 -6.87
N GLY A 45 14.31 17.05 -7.61
CA GLY A 45 14.93 18.30 -8.05
C GLY A 45 15.43 19.20 -6.91
N ARG A 46 15.45 18.67 -5.68
CA ARG A 46 15.84 19.37 -4.45
C ARG A 46 16.46 18.38 -3.46
N ARG A 47 17.00 18.90 -2.35
CA ARG A 47 17.49 18.04 -1.26
C ARG A 47 16.35 17.16 -0.72
N PRO A 48 16.51 15.83 -0.73
CA PRO A 48 15.48 14.92 -0.26
C PRO A 48 15.27 15.05 1.23
N ARG A 49 14.06 14.78 1.70
CA ARG A 49 13.69 14.71 3.11
C ARG A 49 13.02 13.39 3.42
N VAL A 50 13.18 12.89 4.65
CA VAL A 50 12.46 11.70 5.10
C VAL A 50 10.96 11.99 5.02
N GLY A 51 10.22 11.09 4.37
CA GLY A 51 8.79 11.25 4.09
C GLY A 51 8.46 11.90 2.75
N ASP A 52 9.44 12.39 1.99
CA ASP A 52 9.20 12.86 0.62
C ASP A 52 8.71 11.70 -0.27
N GLU A 53 7.74 11.99 -1.13
CA GLU A 53 7.16 11.04 -2.09
C GLU A 53 7.27 11.60 -3.51
N VAL A 54 7.70 10.76 -4.45
CA VAL A 54 7.75 11.06 -5.87
C VAL A 54 7.15 9.94 -6.70
N GLU A 55 6.59 10.29 -7.84
CA GLU A 55 6.05 9.31 -8.78
C GLU A 55 7.18 8.77 -9.65
N ILE A 56 7.27 7.44 -9.78
CA ILE A 56 8.27 6.75 -10.58
C ILE A 56 7.61 5.72 -11.51
N GLY A 57 8.10 5.66 -12.75
CA GLY A 57 7.47 4.87 -13.81
C GLY A 57 6.03 5.30 -14.08
N SER A 58 5.21 4.36 -14.54
CA SER A 58 3.82 4.67 -14.93
C SER A 58 2.87 4.88 -13.75
N ASN A 59 3.08 4.15 -12.64
CA ASN A 59 2.04 3.96 -11.62
C ASN A 59 2.56 3.74 -10.19
N TYR A 60 3.87 3.77 -9.95
CA TYR A 60 4.46 3.54 -8.62
C TYR A 60 4.83 4.86 -7.94
N LYS A 61 4.86 4.86 -6.61
CA LYS A 61 5.39 5.98 -5.82
C LYS A 61 6.58 5.54 -5.01
N ALA A 62 7.66 6.31 -5.07
CA ALA A 62 8.83 6.14 -4.24
C ALA A 62 8.79 7.12 -3.08
N ARG A 63 8.79 6.59 -1.86
CA ARG A 63 8.84 7.35 -0.60
C ARG A 63 10.21 7.21 0.05
N VAL A 64 10.78 8.32 0.49
CA VAL A 64 12.02 8.32 1.28
C VAL A 64 11.72 7.81 2.69
N GLU A 65 12.21 6.62 3.02
CA GLU A 65 12.07 6.04 4.37
C GLU A 65 13.24 6.49 5.28
N ARG A 66 14.44 6.61 4.71
CA ARG A 66 15.64 7.01 5.45
C ARG A 66 16.64 7.74 4.55
N LEU A 67 17.27 8.75 5.14
CA LEU A 67 18.43 9.42 4.56
C LEU A 67 19.69 9.08 5.36
N ASP A 68 20.82 9.08 4.66
CA ASP A 68 22.16 9.06 5.22
C ASP A 68 22.92 10.29 4.69
N GLY A 69 23.02 11.33 5.54
CA GLY A 69 23.50 12.65 5.13
C GLY A 69 22.61 13.26 4.04
N LEU A 70 23.18 13.48 2.85
CA LEU A 70 22.47 13.99 1.67
C LEU A 70 21.94 12.89 0.74
N ARG A 71 22.27 11.63 1.04
CA ARG A 71 21.94 10.49 0.19
C ARG A 71 20.69 9.78 0.70
N VAL A 72 19.89 9.29 -0.22
CA VAL A 72 18.77 8.41 0.12
C VAL A 72 19.32 7.04 0.48
N ALA A 73 19.11 6.62 1.73
CA ALA A 73 19.60 5.34 2.24
C ALA A 73 18.56 4.22 2.04
N ARG A 74 17.27 4.55 2.19
CA ARG A 74 16.20 3.57 2.08
C ARG A 74 14.97 4.18 1.44
N VAL A 75 14.44 3.48 0.46
CA VAL A 75 13.28 3.88 -0.34
C VAL A 75 12.18 2.85 -0.19
N ARG A 76 10.96 3.33 -0.01
CA ARG A 76 9.75 2.52 0.03
C ARG A 76 8.96 2.74 -1.26
N LEU A 77 8.77 1.69 -2.03
CA LEU A 77 7.99 1.65 -3.26
C LEU A 77 6.56 1.25 -2.94
N LEU A 78 5.64 2.17 -3.18
CA LEU A 78 4.21 2.00 -2.99
C LEU A 78 3.59 1.63 -4.34
N PRO A 79 2.82 0.52 -4.42
CA PRO A 79 2.12 0.16 -5.64
C PRO A 79 1.01 1.18 -5.96
N PRO A 80 0.55 1.25 -7.23
CA PRO A 80 -0.62 2.05 -7.57
C PRO A 80 -1.81 1.67 -6.70
N ARG A 81 -2.51 2.69 -6.19
CA ARG A 81 -3.78 2.50 -5.47
C ARG A 81 -4.72 1.69 -6.38
N GLY A 82 -5.03 0.47 -5.96
CA GLY A 82 -5.77 -0.52 -6.75
C GLY A 82 -5.18 -1.94 -6.73
N GLN A 83 -3.94 -2.11 -6.25
CA GLN A 83 -3.32 -3.42 -6.04
C GLN A 83 -2.99 -3.69 -4.55
N THR A 84 -3.90 -3.35 -3.64
CA THR A 84 -3.91 -4.02 -2.35
C THR A 84 -4.47 -5.40 -2.64
N THR A 85 -3.62 -6.42 -2.78
CA THR A 85 -4.13 -7.79 -2.74
C THR A 85 -4.82 -7.92 -1.38
N LEU A 86 -6.14 -8.02 -1.42
CA LEU A 86 -6.96 -8.54 -0.35
C LEU A 86 -6.50 -9.98 -0.11
N THR A 87 -5.37 -10.19 0.57
CA THR A 87 -5.14 -11.44 1.27
C THR A 87 -5.95 -11.32 2.55
N GLU A 88 -7.20 -11.73 2.40
CA GLU A 88 -8.15 -12.02 3.44
C GLU A 88 -7.55 -13.06 4.41
N GLU A 89 -6.71 -12.62 5.35
CA GLU A 89 -6.70 -13.29 6.65
C GLU A 89 -7.99 -12.86 7.35
N ARG A 90 -9.02 -13.69 7.20
CA ARG A 90 -10.18 -13.70 8.11
C ARG A 90 -9.66 -13.65 9.55
N PRO A 91 -9.96 -12.62 10.36
CA PRO A 91 -10.20 -12.90 11.76
C PRO A 91 -11.45 -13.79 11.77
N THR A 92 -11.29 -15.05 12.15
CA THR A 92 -12.39 -15.98 12.41
C THR A 92 -13.54 -15.26 13.10
N PRO A 93 -14.78 -15.29 12.57
CA PRO A 93 -15.93 -14.95 13.39
C PRO A 93 -16.00 -15.99 14.51
N GLY A 94 -15.66 -15.58 15.73
CA GLY A 94 -15.83 -16.44 16.90
C GLY A 94 -17.31 -16.79 17.05
N PRO A 95 -17.68 -18.07 17.29
CA PRO A 95 -19.06 -18.42 17.62
C PRO A 95 -19.31 -18.01 19.08
N GLY A 96 -19.61 -16.74 19.29
CA GLY A 96 -20.00 -16.18 20.58
C GLY A 96 -21.52 -16.12 20.69
N SER A 97 -22.12 -17.28 20.94
CA SER A 97 -23.52 -17.39 21.35
C SER A 97 -23.75 -16.66 22.67
N ALA A 98 -24.74 -15.76 22.72
CA ALA A 98 -25.40 -15.36 23.96
C ALA A 98 -26.87 -15.03 23.65
N ASN A 99 -27.69 -16.08 23.74
CA ASN A 99 -29.12 -15.99 24.00
C ASN A 99 -29.37 -15.31 25.36
N ALA A 100 -30.48 -14.56 25.44
CA ALA A 100 -31.48 -14.55 26.52
C ALA A 100 -32.21 -13.19 26.44
N SER A 101 -33.42 -13.15 25.89
CA SER A 101 -34.68 -13.22 26.65
C SER A 101 -35.22 -11.82 26.95
N THR A 102 -36.51 -11.50 27.01
CA THR A 102 -37.80 -12.13 26.68
C THR A 102 -38.84 -11.08 27.12
N ASN A 103 -40.00 -11.06 26.43
CA ASN A 103 -41.29 -10.39 26.73
C ASN A 103 -41.47 -8.91 26.36
N GLY A 104 -42.60 -8.48 25.79
CA GLY A 104 -43.90 -9.13 25.48
C GLY A 104 -44.53 -8.49 24.22
N ALA A 105 -45.27 -9.23 23.37
CA ALA A 105 -46.71 -9.54 23.51
C ALA A 105 -47.55 -8.25 23.68
N VAL A 106 -48.55 -7.88 22.87
CA VAL A 106 -49.57 -8.61 22.08
C VAL A 106 -50.28 -7.66 21.08
N PRO A 107 -51.16 -8.15 20.16
CA PRO A 107 -51.38 -7.64 18.80
C PRO A 107 -52.72 -6.89 18.58
N THR A 108 -52.89 -6.27 17.41
CA THR A 108 -54.17 -5.91 16.71
C THR A 108 -53.80 -5.20 15.40
N GLU A 109 -54.46 -5.29 14.25
CA GLU A 109 -55.68 -5.94 13.81
C GLU A 109 -55.65 -6.03 12.27
N GLU A 110 -56.32 -7.05 11.76
CA GLU A 110 -56.69 -7.30 10.37
C GLU A 110 -57.57 -6.15 9.82
N ARG A 111 -57.47 -5.83 8.52
CA ARG A 111 -58.60 -5.38 7.69
C ARG A 111 -58.20 -5.40 6.21
N GLU A 112 -58.70 -6.45 5.57
CA GLU A 112 -59.23 -6.56 4.22
C GLU A 112 -58.90 -5.48 3.18
N ARG A 113 -58.46 -5.97 2.02
CA ARG A 113 -58.57 -5.26 0.75
C ARG A 113 -60.03 -5.23 0.34
N GLU A 114 -60.60 -4.05 0.16
CA GLU A 114 -61.79 -3.87 -0.67
C GLU A 114 -61.37 -3.61 -2.12
N SER A 115 -61.87 -4.52 -2.98
CA SER A 115 -62.32 -4.43 -4.37
C SER A 115 -61.67 -3.45 -5.35
#